data_AF-A0A843H1Z5-F1
#
_entry.id   AF-A0A843H1Z5-F1
#
_cell.length_a   1.000
_cell.length_b   1.000
_cell.length_c   1.000
_cell.angle_alpha   90.00
_cell.angle_beta   90.00
_cell.angle_gamma   90.00
#
_symmetry.space_group_name_H-M   'P 1'
#
loop_
_entity.id
_entity.type
_entity.pdbx_description
1 polymer ?
#
loop_
_entity_poly.entity_id
_entity_poly.type
_entity_poly.pdbx_seq_one_letter_code
_entity_poly.pdbx_strand_id
1 'polypeptide(L)'
;MKKKEANEVVIDAKVTRANQVNDAVFFDMVVNGVTIYGCKVVEGKNGDFISFPSHKGKDGKYYNHAWVKLSDDDTSAIVKQVEEML
;
A
#
# COMPACT_ATOMS: atom_id res chain seq x y z
N MET A 1 -24.60 -13.98 -21.52
CA MET A 1 -23.79 -14.06 -20.28
C MET A 1 -23.98 -12.77 -19.51
N LYS A 2 -24.49 -12.81 -18.28
CA LYS A 2 -24.69 -11.61 -17.45
C LYS A 2 -23.33 -11.07 -17.04
N LYS A 3 -23.05 -9.79 -17.32
CA LYS A 3 -21.92 -9.07 -16.72
C LYS A 3 -22.13 -9.12 -15.21
N LYS A 4 -21.20 -9.74 -14.48
CA LYS A 4 -21.10 -9.59 -13.03
C LYS A 4 -20.69 -8.14 -12.83
N GLU A 5 -21.60 -7.29 -12.38
CA GLU A 5 -21.21 -5.99 -11.82
C GLU A 5 -20.25 -6.31 -10.68
N ALA A 6 -18.98 -5.97 -10.89
CA ALA A 6 -17.99 -6.02 -9.83
C ALA A 6 -18.41 -4.91 -8.86
N ASN A 7 -18.76 -5.28 -7.62
CA ASN A 7 -18.87 -4.31 -6.54
C ASN A 7 -17.52 -3.59 -6.44
N GLU A 8 -17.46 -2.40 -7.00
CA GLU A 8 -16.29 -1.53 -6.92
C GLU A 8 -16.21 -1.06 -5.47
N VAL A 9 -15.22 -1.56 -4.74
CA VAL A 9 -14.96 -1.09 -3.39
C VAL A 9 -14.29 0.26 -3.53
N VAL A 10 -14.99 1.32 -3.16
CA VAL A 10 -14.40 2.65 -3.06
C VAL A 10 -13.32 2.60 -1.97
N ILE A 11 -12.12 3.04 -2.32
CA ILE A 11 -10.98 3.10 -1.40
C ILE A 11 -10.93 4.51 -0.81
N ASP A 12 -11.16 4.61 0.51
CA ASP A 12 -10.84 5.78 1.31
C ASP A 12 -9.55 5.48 2.09
N ALA A 13 -8.44 6.04 1.61
CA ALA A 13 -7.11 5.82 2.16
C ALA A 13 -6.48 7.12 2.64
N LYS A 14 -6.03 7.12 3.91
CA LYS A 14 -5.34 8.23 4.54
C LYS A 14 -4.02 7.77 5.13
N VAL A 15 -2.91 8.37 4.71
CA VAL A 15 -1.61 8.15 5.35
C VAL A 15 -1.62 8.81 6.73
N THR A 16 -1.16 8.08 7.75
CA THR A 16 -1.14 8.57 9.14
C THR A 16 0.26 8.80 9.68
N ARG A 17 1.26 8.19 9.06
CA ARG A 17 2.68 8.33 9.39
C ARG A 17 3.50 8.03 8.15
N ALA A 18 4.54 8.82 7.89
CA ALA A 18 5.59 8.52 6.94
C ALA A 18 6.95 8.76 7.60
N ASN A 19 7.93 7.92 7.30
CA ASN A 19 9.31 8.12 7.76
C ASN A 19 10.30 7.45 6.81
N GLN A 20 11.40 8.14 6.52
CA GLN A 20 12.52 7.58 5.78
C GLN A 20 13.51 6.91 6.75
N VAL A 21 13.92 5.68 6.45
CA VAL A 21 14.95 4.93 7.17
C VAL A 21 15.94 4.40 6.15
N ASN A 22 17.14 4.97 6.15
CA ASN A 22 18.14 4.77 5.09
C ASN A 22 17.50 5.04 3.71
N ASP A 23 17.60 4.09 2.78
CA ASP A 23 17.08 4.19 1.42
C ASP A 23 15.63 3.70 1.29
N ALA A 24 14.90 3.54 2.40
CA ALA A 24 13.53 3.03 2.40
C ALA A 24 12.55 4.01 3.07
N VAL A 25 11.44 4.27 2.39
CA VAL A 25 10.33 5.05 2.93
C VAL A 25 9.28 4.09 3.50
N PHE A 26 9.00 4.23 4.79
CA PHE A 26 7.97 3.48 5.50
C PHE A 26 6.78 4.38 5.80
N PHE A 27 5.59 3.80 5.77
CA PHE A 27 4.38 4.53 6.13
C PHE A 27 3.32 3.61 6.75
N ASP A 28 2.41 4.22 7.49
CA ASP A 28 1.18 3.60 7.97
C ASP A 28 -0.02 4.34 7.37
N MET A 29 -1.12 3.64 7.16
CA MET A 29 -2.34 4.22 6.60
C MET A 29 -3.59 3.63 7.23
N VAL A 30 -4.68 4.40 7.18
CA VAL A 30 -6.03 3.90 7.42
C VAL A 30 -6.70 3.73 6.06
N VAL A 31 -7.25 2.55 5.79
CA VAL A 31 -8.02 2.25 4.58
C VAL A 31 -9.38 1.72 4.98
N ASN A 32 -10.45 2.42 4.60
CA ASN A 32 -11.84 2.04 4.90
C ASN A 32 -12.07 1.69 6.38
N GLY A 33 -11.46 2.46 7.29
CA GLY A 33 -11.56 2.26 8.74
C GLY A 33 -10.62 1.20 9.33
N VAL A 34 -9.77 0.56 8.52
CA VAL A 34 -8.76 -0.41 8.98
C VAL A 34 -7.38 0.22 8.92
N THR A 35 -6.66 0.22 10.04
CA THR A 35 -5.25 0.66 10.07
C THR A 35 -4.32 -0.45 9.61
N ILE A 36 -3.43 -0.13 8.66
CA ILE A 36 -2.37 -1.00 8.17
C ILE A 36 -1.03 -0.35 8.50
N TYR A 37 -0.19 -1.08 9.23
CA TYR A 37 1.13 -0.63 9.67
C TYR A 37 2.24 -1.23 8.82
N GLY A 38 3.33 -0.48 8.61
CA GLY A 38 4.56 -1.00 8.03
C GLY A 38 4.52 -1.23 6.53
N CYS A 39 3.74 -0.41 5.80
CA CYS A 39 3.85 -0.32 4.36
C CYS A 39 5.17 0.36 3.95
N LYS A 40 5.59 0.17 2.70
CA LYS A 40 6.76 0.85 2.12
C LYS A 40 6.45 1.38 0.73
N VAL A 41 7.06 2.50 0.37
CA VAL A 41 7.19 2.91 -1.03
C VAL A 41 8.46 2.27 -1.59
N VAL A 42 8.36 1.63 -2.74
CA VAL A 42 9.48 0.99 -3.43
C VAL A 42 9.57 1.52 -4.84
N GLU A 43 10.75 2.04 -5.19
CA GLU A 43 11.04 2.50 -6.54
C GLU A 43 11.17 1.31 -7.50
N GLY A 44 10.35 1.31 -8.53
CA GLY A 44 10.34 0.30 -9.59
C GLY A 44 10.76 0.88 -10.93
N LYS A 45 11.25 0.02 -11.84
CA LYS A 45 11.58 0.44 -13.22
C LYS A 45 10.37 1.02 -13.99
N ASN A 46 9.16 0.70 -13.55
CA ASN A 46 7.90 1.10 -14.18
C ASN A 46 7.10 2.07 -13.29
N GLY A 47 7.78 2.77 -12.37
CA GLY A 47 7.15 3.62 -11.38
C GLY A 47 7.12 2.99 -9.98
N ASP A 48 6.80 3.83 -9.01
CA ASP A 48 6.78 3.47 -7.61
C ASP A 48 5.57 2.62 -7.27
N PHE A 49 5.76 1.70 -6.32
CA PHE A 49 4.69 0.83 -5.86
C PHE A 49 4.70 0.68 -4.35
N ILE A 50 3.52 0.35 -3.81
CA ILE A 50 3.33 0.11 -2.39
C ILE A 50 3.61 -1.35 -2.08
N SER A 51 4.61 -1.58 -1.22
CA SER A 51 4.82 -2.87 -0.58
C SER A 51 4.05 -2.93 0.74
N PHE A 52 3.08 -3.84 0.81
CA PHE A 52 2.31 -4.11 2.02
C PHE A 52 3.15 -4.83 3.10
N PRO A 53 2.72 -4.77 4.38
CA PRO A 53 3.44 -5.44 5.44
C PRO A 53 3.44 -6.95 5.23
N SER A 54 4.65 -7.52 5.28
CA SER A 54 4.91 -8.92 4.97
C SER A 54 5.93 -9.54 5.92
N HIS A 55 5.85 -10.85 6.08
CA HIS A 55 6.83 -11.63 6.85
C HIS A 55 7.41 -12.74 5.99
N LYS A 56 8.68 -13.09 6.25
CA LYS A 56 9.35 -14.21 5.59
C LYS A 56 8.91 -15.53 6.24
N GLY A 57 8.35 -16.43 5.45
CA GLY A 57 8.01 -17.79 5.85
C GLY A 57 9.25 -18.66 6.06
N LYS A 58 9.04 -19.82 6.67
CA LYS A 58 10.11 -20.83 6.87
C LYS A 58 10.67 -21.37 5.56
N ASP A 59 9.88 -21.28 4.48
CA ASP A 59 10.27 -21.66 3.12
C ASP A 59 11.05 -20.55 2.38
N GLY A 60 11.33 -19.42 3.05
CA GLY A 60 12.06 -18.29 2.50
C GLY A 60 11.23 -17.34 1.65
N LYS A 61 9.94 -17.61 1.42
CA LYS A 61 9.04 -16.74 0.66
C LYS A 61 8.43 -15.67 1.56
N TYR A 62 8.02 -14.55 0.98
CA TYR A 62 7.34 -13.47 1.71
C TYR A 62 5.84 -13.57 1.54
N TYR A 63 5.11 -13.35 2.63
CA TYR A 63 3.66 -13.37 2.66
C TYR A 63 3.14 -12.08 3.26
N ASN A 64 2.24 -11.40 2.54
CA ASN A 64 1.51 -10.26 3.07
C ASN A 64 0.53 -10.77 4.13
N HIS A 65 0.56 -10.17 5.32
CA HIS A 65 -0.42 -10.48 6.36
C HIS A 65 -1.55 -9.44 6.43
N ALA A 66 -1.41 -8.32 5.71
CA ALA A 66 -2.49 -7.39 5.37
C ALA A 66 -2.27 -6.87 3.95
N TRP A 67 -3.33 -6.69 3.17
CA TRP A 67 -3.26 -6.06 1.85
C TRP A 67 -4.64 -5.53 1.46
N VAL A 68 -4.64 -4.55 0.56
CA VAL A 68 -5.85 -4.04 -0.08
C VAL A 68 -5.58 -4.01 -1.58
N LYS A 69 -6.61 -4.29 -2.38
CA LYS A 69 -6.53 -4.09 -3.82
C LYS A 69 -6.63 -2.60 -4.11
N LEU A 70 -5.56 -2.03 -4.65
CA LEU A 70 -5.48 -0.62 -5.07
C LEU A 70 -5.53 -0.55 -6.59
N SER A 71 -6.18 0.47 -7.12
CA SER A 71 -5.97 0.90 -8.51
C SER A 71 -4.65 1.68 -8.64
N ASP A 72 -4.23 1.96 -9.87
CA ASP A 72 -3.05 2.78 -10.13
C ASP A 72 -3.26 4.23 -9.62
N ASP A 73 -4.50 4.72 -9.69
CA ASP A 73 -4.90 6.04 -9.17
C ASP A 73 -4.84 6.07 -7.64
N ASP A 74 -5.37 5.04 -6.96
CA ASP A 74 -5.29 4.93 -5.50
C ASP A 74 -3.83 4.85 -5.04
N THR A 75 -3.01 4.07 -5.75
CA THR A 75 -1.58 3.92 -5.46
C THR A 75 -0.88 5.26 -5.57
N SER A 76 -1.11 5.98 -6.67
CA SER A 76 -0.51 7.30 -6.91
C SER A 76 -0.94 8.33 -5.86
N ALA A 77 -2.22 8.32 -5.48
CA ALA A 77 -2.74 9.21 -4.44
C ALA A 77 -2.14 8.92 -3.06
N ILE A 78 -1.93 7.65 -2.71
CA ILE A 78 -1.30 7.27 -1.45
C ILE A 78 0.19 7.64 -1.46
N VAL A 79 0.93 7.36 -2.53
CA VAL A 79 2.35 7.72 -2.65
C VAL A 79 2.53 9.23 -2.52
N LYS A 80 1.69 10.04 -3.18
CA LYS A 80 1.73 11.49 -3.03
C LYS A 80 1.50 11.94 -1.58
N GLN A 81 0.54 11.35 -0.86
CA GLN A 81 0.35 11.65 0.57
C GLN A 81 1.57 11.28 1.41
N VAL A 82 2.28 10.20 1.07
CA VAL A 82 3.53 9.83 1.74
C VAL A 82 4.60 10.88 1.49
N GLU A 83 4.78 11.31 0.24
CA GLU A 83 5.75 12.35 -0.15
C GLU A 83 5.49 13.69 0.56
N GLU A 84 4.23 14.09 0.71
CA GLU A 84 3.83 15.31 1.42
C GLU A 84 4.11 15.26 2.94
N MET A 85 4.40 14.08 3.50
CA MET A 85 4.68 13.86 4.92
C MET A 85 6.15 13.65 5.27
N LEU A 86 7.04 13.59 4.27
CA LEU A 86 8.50 13.46 4.44
C LEU A 86 9.17 14.84 4.52
#